data_AF-A0A0W0FGQ4-F1
#
_entry.id   AF-A0A0W0FGQ4-F1
#
_cell.length_a   1.000
_cell.length_b   1.000
_cell.length_c   1.000
_cell.angle_alpha   90.00
_cell.angle_beta   90.00
_cell.angle_gamma   90.00
#
_symmetry.space_group_name_H-M   'P 1'
#
loop_
_entity.id
_entity.type
_entity.pdbx_description
1 polymer ?
#
loop_
_entity_poly.entity_id
_entity_poly.type
_entity_poly.pdbx_seq_one_letter_code
_entity_poly.pdbx_strand_id
1 'polypeptide(L)'
;MAPVVLFLTYHIVGLVCQTLFYGVYATLIPISTYFMLKKGLKTKIRKLLFITILFMFMVSTAYWVLKIVDLLSTIRTLNGKSSGGIDAHTGSAEEVFAALALLNYVLTDGVVLWRAWVLCGMESRLLLLIPLFFLVCCSFSVMATIAIRIILEVIPMVESPERHKLTRAIDVCQISNLVFSLIINLSTTLTIAMKAWRFRRWIAQDLRAVRNKKRTGGERVLTLLIESGLFYCISGATVLVSSLIRLPFGTLGDIYTPVNIQIAGIYPIVVLLLVSQGKSLDQTIFNTTTQQASNVPNRSAELESIRFHVTSRLSRISEVDGQ
;
A
#
# COMPACT_ATOMS: atom_id res chain seq x y z
N MET A 1 3.74 37.50 22.99
CA MET A 1 3.42 37.37 21.54
C MET A 1 4.27 36.31 20.85
N ALA A 2 5.60 36.38 20.89
CA ALA A 2 6.48 35.36 20.28
C ALA A 2 6.16 33.88 20.61
N PRO A 3 5.85 33.46 21.86
CA PRO A 3 5.55 32.06 22.16
C PRO A 3 4.22 31.59 21.55
N VAL A 4 3.21 32.48 21.49
CA VAL A 4 1.89 32.17 20.89
C VAL A 4 2.02 31.99 19.38
N VAL A 5 2.80 32.85 18.72
CA VAL A 5 3.05 32.75 17.27
C VAL A 5 3.78 31.45 16.94
N LEU A 6 4.79 31.08 17.72
CA LEU A 6 5.56 29.85 17.48
C LEU A 6 4.71 28.59 17.72
N PHE A 7 3.86 28.61 18.75
CA PHE A 7 2.86 27.57 18.99
C PHE A 7 1.86 27.43 17.84
N LEU A 8 1.23 28.52 17.39
CA LEU A 8 0.30 28.46 16.24
C LEU A 8 0.99 27.98 14.96
N THR A 9 2.22 28.43 14.72
CA THR A 9 3.01 27.99 13.55
C THR A 9 3.22 26.48 13.57
N TYR A 10 3.54 25.92 14.74
CA TYR A 10 3.71 24.48 14.92
C TYR A 10 2.46 23.68 14.50
N HIS A 11 1.29 24.05 15.01
CA HIS A 11 0.03 23.36 14.67
C HIS A 11 -0.39 23.57 13.22
N ILE A 12 -0.21 24.78 12.68
CA ILE A 12 -0.54 25.09 11.29
C ILE A 12 0.34 24.29 10.32
N VAL A 13 1.64 24.20 10.57
CA VAL A 13 2.56 23.42 9.71
C VAL A 13 2.15 21.94 9.69
N GLY A 14 1.85 21.34 10.85
CA GLY A 14 1.33 19.98 10.92
C GLY A 14 0.05 19.77 10.13
N LEU A 15 -0.92 20.68 10.29
CA LEU A 15 -2.20 20.60 9.60
C LEU A 15 -2.07 20.79 8.08
N VAL A 16 -1.22 21.70 7.62
CA VAL A 16 -0.95 21.91 6.19
C VAL A 16 -0.36 20.65 5.58
N CYS A 17 0.67 20.08 6.20
CA CYS A 17 1.26 18.81 5.75
C CYS A 17 0.22 17.68 5.70
N GLN A 18 -0.60 17.53 6.75
CA GLN A 18 -1.66 16.52 6.77
C GLN A 18 -2.70 16.75 5.66
N THR A 19 -3.10 17.99 5.43
CA THR A 19 -4.11 18.38 4.43
C THR A 19 -3.64 18.11 3.00
N LEU A 20 -2.36 18.31 2.70
CA LEU A 20 -1.78 17.98 1.39
C LEU A 20 -1.91 16.48 1.08
N PHE A 21 -1.50 15.62 2.01
CA PHE A 21 -1.62 14.17 1.83
C PHE A 21 -3.07 13.68 1.88
N TYR A 22 -3.91 14.31 2.70
CA TYR A 22 -5.35 14.04 2.71
C TYR A 22 -5.98 14.36 1.36
N GLY A 23 -5.60 15.47 0.71
CA GLY A 23 -6.05 15.82 -0.64
C GLY A 23 -5.71 14.73 -1.65
N VAL A 24 -4.46 14.24 -1.65
CA VAL A 24 -4.06 13.11 -2.50
C VAL A 24 -4.91 11.88 -2.19
N TYR A 25 -5.10 11.54 -0.91
CA TYR A 25 -5.91 10.39 -0.52
C TYR A 25 -7.37 10.51 -1.01
N ALA A 26 -7.99 11.68 -0.83
CA ALA A 26 -9.35 11.98 -1.26
C ALA A 26 -9.51 11.86 -2.79
N THR A 27 -8.52 12.26 -3.58
CA THR A 27 -8.56 12.06 -5.05
C THR A 27 -8.42 10.60 -5.47
N LEU A 28 -7.69 9.78 -4.70
CA LEU A 28 -7.46 8.36 -5.02
C LEU A 28 -8.68 7.48 -4.72
N ILE A 29 -9.50 7.84 -3.73
CA ILE A 29 -10.71 7.09 -3.35
C ILE A 29 -11.74 6.91 -4.47
N PRO A 30 -12.17 7.95 -5.21
CA PRO A 30 -13.12 7.76 -6.32
C PRO A 30 -12.48 6.93 -7.46
N ILE A 31 -11.19 7.11 -7.72
CA ILE A 31 -10.45 6.33 -8.72
C ILE A 31 -10.44 4.85 -8.33
N SER A 32 -10.02 4.53 -7.10
CA SER A 32 -9.99 3.14 -6.62
C SER A 32 -11.37 2.51 -6.58
N THR A 33 -12.38 3.27 -6.16
CA THR A 33 -13.77 2.82 -6.13
C THR A 33 -14.26 2.47 -7.53
N TYR A 34 -14.04 3.34 -8.52
CA TYR A 34 -14.37 3.06 -9.92
C TYR A 34 -13.70 1.78 -10.42
N PHE A 35 -12.40 1.60 -10.19
CA PHE A 35 -11.69 0.40 -10.61
C PHE A 35 -12.19 -0.88 -9.93
N MET A 36 -12.52 -0.83 -8.63
CA MET A 36 -13.05 -1.99 -7.90
C MET A 36 -14.46 -2.37 -8.35
N LEU A 37 -15.33 -1.38 -8.58
CA LEU A 37 -16.68 -1.61 -9.07
C LEU A 37 -16.67 -2.14 -10.51
N LYS A 38 -15.86 -1.55 -11.41
CA LYS A 38 -15.73 -2.00 -12.80
C LYS A 38 -15.23 -3.45 -12.92
N LYS A 39 -14.29 -3.86 -12.05
CA LYS A 39 -13.79 -5.25 -12.03
C LYS A 39 -14.71 -6.23 -11.31
N GLY A 40 -15.74 -5.73 -10.63
CA GLY A 40 -16.70 -6.51 -9.86
C GLY A 40 -16.17 -7.00 -8.51
N LEU A 41 -17.04 -6.90 -7.50
CA LEU A 41 -16.84 -7.34 -6.11
C LEU A 41 -17.28 -8.79 -5.88
N LYS A 42 -16.97 -9.70 -6.81
CA LYS A 42 -17.49 -11.08 -6.78
C LYS A 42 -16.92 -11.94 -5.65
N THR A 43 -15.68 -11.69 -5.23
CA THR A 43 -15.02 -12.51 -4.18
C THR A 43 -15.12 -11.87 -2.80
N LYS A 44 -15.24 -12.71 -1.75
CA LYS A 44 -15.26 -12.25 -0.35
C LYS A 44 -14.06 -11.36 -0.02
N ILE A 45 -12.87 -11.72 -0.49
CA ILE A 45 -11.63 -10.98 -0.25
C ILE A 45 -11.66 -9.58 -0.89
N ARG A 46 -12.21 -9.44 -2.11
CA ARG A 46 -12.34 -8.11 -2.75
C ARG A 46 -13.33 -7.22 -2.02
N LYS A 47 -14.43 -7.79 -1.51
CA LYS A 47 -15.39 -7.06 -0.66
C LYS A 47 -14.73 -6.59 0.62
N LEU A 48 -14.00 -7.47 1.30
CA LEU A 48 -13.28 -7.13 2.53
C LEU A 48 -12.27 -6.00 2.28
N LEU A 49 -11.44 -6.11 1.23
CA LEU A 49 -10.48 -5.07 0.87
C LEU A 49 -11.14 -3.72 0.59
N PHE A 50 -12.29 -3.72 -0.09
CA PHE A 50 -13.04 -2.49 -0.37
C PHE A 50 -13.57 -1.84 0.91
N ILE A 51 -14.17 -2.66 1.80
CA ILE A 51 -14.66 -2.21 3.11
C ILE A 51 -13.51 -1.64 3.95
N THR A 52 -12.35 -2.32 3.96
CA THR A 52 -11.15 -1.85 4.67
C THR A 52 -10.69 -0.48 4.15
N ILE A 53 -10.60 -0.30 2.83
CA ILE A 53 -10.19 0.99 2.24
C ILE A 53 -11.17 2.11 2.61
N LEU A 54 -12.47 1.86 2.53
CA LEU A 54 -13.49 2.85 2.91
C LEU A 54 -13.44 3.18 4.40
N PHE A 55 -13.34 2.16 5.25
CA PHE A 55 -13.23 2.33 6.70
C PHE A 55 -12.01 3.19 7.06
N MET A 56 -10.84 2.87 6.52
CA MET A 56 -9.63 3.63 6.76
C MET A 56 -9.75 5.09 6.34
N PHE A 57 -10.40 5.34 5.19
CA PHE A 57 -10.64 6.70 4.70
C PHE A 57 -11.60 7.49 5.59
N MET A 58 -12.66 6.85 6.09
CA MET A 58 -13.62 7.48 7.00
C MET A 58 -12.95 7.87 8.32
N VAL A 59 -12.15 6.96 8.91
CA VAL A 59 -11.39 7.23 10.15
C VAL A 59 -10.38 8.36 9.92
N SER A 60 -9.60 8.32 8.83
CA SER A 60 -8.65 9.38 8.49
C SER A 60 -9.32 10.73 8.23
N THR A 61 -10.51 10.74 7.63
CA THR A 61 -11.29 11.96 7.40
C THR A 61 -11.78 12.56 8.71
N ALA A 62 -12.37 11.74 9.59
CA ALA A 62 -12.82 12.19 10.90
C ALA A 62 -11.65 12.75 11.74
N TYR A 63 -10.50 12.06 11.74
CA TYR A 63 -9.30 12.54 12.42
C TYR A 63 -8.79 13.88 11.86
N TRP A 64 -8.78 14.05 10.53
CA TRP A 64 -8.40 15.33 9.90
C TRP A 64 -9.38 16.46 10.23
N VAL A 65 -10.70 16.20 10.20
CA VAL A 65 -11.71 17.20 10.58
C VAL A 65 -11.52 17.64 12.03
N LEU A 66 -11.29 16.69 12.94
CA LEU A 66 -11.07 17.01 14.36
C LEU A 66 -9.83 17.87 14.58
N LYS A 67 -8.73 17.61 13.86
CA LYS A 67 -7.54 18.48 13.88
C LYS A 67 -7.81 19.92 13.42
N ILE A 68 -8.70 20.11 12.44
CA ILE A 68 -9.12 21.45 12.00
C ILE A 68 -9.94 22.14 13.11
N VAL A 69 -10.88 21.40 13.69
CA VAL A 69 -11.77 21.93 14.74
C VAL A 69 -10.97 22.31 15.98
N ASP A 70 -10.00 21.50 16.39
CA ASP A 70 -9.09 21.77 17.51
C ASP A 70 -8.25 23.05 17.28
N LEU A 71 -7.66 23.21 16.08
CA LEU A 71 -6.93 24.43 15.73
C LEU A 71 -7.86 25.66 15.75
N LEU A 72 -9.08 25.54 15.23
CA LEU A 72 -10.04 26.63 15.20
C LEU A 72 -10.52 27.02 16.60
N SER A 73 -10.77 26.04 17.46
CA SER A 73 -11.06 26.24 18.88
C SER A 73 -9.92 27.00 19.55
N THR A 74 -8.68 26.54 19.37
CA THR A 74 -7.49 27.18 19.92
C THR A 74 -7.34 28.64 19.50
N ILE A 75 -7.59 28.96 18.23
CA ILE A 75 -7.58 30.34 17.71
C ILE A 75 -8.70 31.20 18.35
N ARG A 76 -9.89 30.64 18.60
CA ARG A 76 -11.00 31.36 19.24
C ARG A 76 -10.70 31.68 20.69
N THR A 77 -10.14 30.72 21.43
CA THR A 77 -9.74 30.89 22.83
C THR A 77 -8.65 31.96 22.97
N LEU A 78 -7.65 31.96 22.09
CA LEU A 78 -6.61 33.00 22.05
C LEU A 78 -7.16 34.40 21.75
N ASN A 79 -8.27 34.50 21.00
CA ASN A 79 -8.95 35.76 20.72
C ASN A 79 -9.91 36.20 21.83
N GLY A 80 -9.90 35.55 23.00
CA GLY A 80 -10.73 35.91 24.15
C GLY A 80 -12.22 35.58 24.00
N LYS A 81 -12.61 34.80 22.98
CA LYS A 81 -13.97 34.26 22.86
C LYS A 81 -14.04 32.97 23.66
N SER A 82 -14.83 32.93 24.74
CA SER A 82 -15.00 31.70 25.52
C SER A 82 -15.74 30.65 24.69
N SER A 83 -15.11 29.50 24.51
CA SER A 83 -15.64 28.32 23.83
C SER A 83 -16.06 27.24 24.85
N GLY A 84 -16.40 27.67 26.07
CA GLY A 84 -16.68 26.84 27.24
C GLY A 84 -17.77 25.79 26.97
N GLY A 85 -17.33 24.58 26.66
CA GLY A 85 -18.15 23.41 26.32
C GLY A 85 -17.68 22.73 25.03
N ILE A 86 -17.38 23.49 23.97
CA ILE A 86 -16.93 22.92 22.69
C ILE A 86 -15.54 22.32 22.84
N ASP A 87 -14.62 23.01 23.51
CA ASP A 87 -13.20 22.63 23.59
C ASP A 87 -12.99 21.28 24.29
N ALA A 88 -13.76 21.01 25.35
CA ALA A 88 -13.68 19.76 26.09
C ALA A 88 -14.20 18.57 25.27
N HIS A 89 -15.30 18.74 24.52
CA HIS A 89 -15.85 17.69 23.67
C HIS A 89 -15.02 17.46 22.39
N THR A 90 -14.33 18.48 21.88
CA THR A 90 -13.49 18.36 20.69
C THR A 90 -12.16 17.71 21.00
N GLY A 91 -11.54 18.06 22.13
CA GLY A 91 -10.28 17.42 22.57
C GLY A 91 -10.46 15.93 22.82
N SER A 92 -11.54 15.54 23.50
CA SER A 92 -11.86 14.13 23.74
C SER A 92 -12.12 13.34 22.47
N ALA A 93 -12.92 13.89 21.56
CA ALA A 93 -13.17 13.27 20.27
C ALA A 93 -11.87 13.10 19.47
N GLU A 94 -10.98 14.10 19.46
CA GLU A 94 -9.68 14.00 18.81
C GLU A 94 -8.85 12.84 19.36
N GLU A 95 -8.75 12.69 20.68
CA GLU A 95 -7.97 11.63 21.30
C GLU A 95 -8.50 10.23 20.95
N VAL A 96 -9.83 10.05 20.94
CA VAL A 96 -10.46 8.80 20.55
C VAL A 96 -10.21 8.49 19.06
N PHE A 97 -10.37 9.47 18.18
CA PHE A 97 -10.14 9.26 16.74
C PHE A 97 -8.65 9.11 16.41
N ALA A 98 -7.75 9.72 17.17
CA ALA A 98 -6.31 9.46 17.07
C ALA A 98 -6.00 8.00 17.43
N ALA A 99 -6.66 7.45 18.44
CA ALA A 99 -6.56 6.04 18.81
C ALA A 99 -7.13 5.12 17.71
N LEU A 100 -8.30 5.45 17.18
CA LEU A 100 -8.92 4.71 16.08
C LEU A 100 -8.06 4.77 14.81
N ALA A 101 -7.37 5.89 14.56
CA ALA A 101 -6.45 6.02 13.44
C ALA A 101 -5.25 5.05 13.55
N LEU A 102 -4.93 4.53 14.75
CA LEU A 102 -3.94 3.45 14.89
C LEU A 102 -4.40 2.13 14.23
N LEU A 103 -5.71 1.91 14.09
CA LEU A 103 -6.24 0.76 13.34
C LEU A 103 -5.83 0.83 11.87
N ASN A 104 -5.61 2.03 11.31
CA ASN A 104 -5.12 2.15 9.94
C ASN A 104 -3.76 1.48 9.77
N TYR A 105 -2.86 1.58 10.75
CA TYR A 105 -1.57 0.87 10.69
C TYR A 105 -1.75 -0.65 10.63
N VAL A 106 -2.56 -1.20 11.55
CA VAL A 106 -2.83 -2.65 11.60
C VAL A 106 -3.48 -3.15 10.33
N LEU A 107 -4.44 -2.39 9.79
CA LEU A 107 -5.12 -2.73 8.54
C LEU A 107 -4.17 -2.67 7.34
N THR A 108 -3.32 -1.65 7.25
CA THR A 108 -2.31 -1.53 6.19
C THR A 108 -1.31 -2.69 6.26
N ASP A 109 -0.81 -2.99 7.45
CA ASP A 109 0.15 -4.08 7.68
C ASP A 109 -0.48 -5.44 7.36
N GLY A 110 -1.75 -5.62 7.71
CA GLY A 110 -2.55 -6.78 7.32
C GLY A 110 -2.68 -6.92 5.80
N VAL A 111 -2.93 -5.83 5.06
CA VAL A 111 -2.99 -5.84 3.59
C VAL A 111 -1.62 -6.19 2.98
N VAL A 112 -0.53 -5.67 3.56
CA VAL A 112 0.85 -5.96 3.15
C VAL A 112 1.16 -7.45 3.32
N LEU A 113 0.89 -8.00 4.51
CA LEU A 113 1.11 -9.40 4.84
C LEU A 113 0.25 -10.33 3.97
N TRP A 114 -1.05 -10.01 3.83
CA TRP A 114 -1.98 -10.77 2.99
C TRP A 114 -1.45 -10.89 1.56
N ARG A 115 -0.95 -9.79 0.99
CA ARG A 115 -0.38 -9.78 -0.36
C ARG A 115 0.83 -10.71 -0.48
N ALA A 116 1.75 -10.67 0.47
CA ALA A 116 2.90 -11.57 0.45
C ALA A 116 2.48 -13.03 0.61
N TRP A 117 1.47 -13.31 1.42
CA TRP A 117 0.92 -14.65 1.59
C TRP A 117 0.35 -15.20 0.28
N VAL A 118 -0.43 -14.38 -0.43
CA VAL A 118 -1.01 -14.76 -1.73
C VAL A 118 0.07 -14.96 -2.79
N LEU A 119 1.12 -14.13 -2.78
CA LEU A 119 2.16 -14.15 -3.81
C LEU A 119 3.22 -15.23 -3.59
N CYS A 120 3.65 -15.44 -2.34
CA CYS A 120 4.79 -16.30 -2.02
C CYS A 120 4.39 -17.75 -1.68
N GLY A 121 3.08 -18.02 -1.51
CA GLY A 121 2.53 -19.36 -1.46
C GLY A 121 3.04 -20.23 -0.29
N MET A 122 2.87 -21.55 -0.43
CA MET A 122 3.11 -22.54 0.64
C MET A 122 4.58 -22.66 1.06
N GLU A 123 5.50 -22.42 0.13
CA GLU A 123 6.94 -22.65 0.27
C GLU A 123 7.62 -21.64 1.21
N SER A 124 7.02 -20.47 1.41
CA SER A 124 7.58 -19.37 2.23
C SER A 124 6.79 -19.09 3.50
N ARG A 125 5.85 -19.97 3.88
CA ARG A 125 5.00 -19.80 5.07
C ARG A 125 5.79 -19.60 6.36
N LEU A 126 6.94 -20.28 6.49
CA LEU A 126 7.81 -20.13 7.66
C LEU A 126 8.37 -18.70 7.77
N LEU A 127 8.75 -18.09 6.63
CA LEU A 127 9.21 -16.69 6.59
C LEU A 127 8.08 -15.71 6.91
N LEU A 128 6.84 -16.02 6.53
CA LEU A 128 5.66 -15.19 6.82
C LEU A 128 5.13 -15.35 8.24
N LEU A 129 5.64 -16.33 9.01
CA LEU A 129 5.27 -16.49 10.41
C LEU A 129 5.81 -15.35 11.29
N ILE A 130 6.98 -14.82 10.96
CA ILE A 130 7.60 -13.68 11.64
C ILE A 130 6.70 -12.42 11.54
N PRO A 131 6.34 -11.91 10.34
CA PRO A 131 5.43 -10.76 10.25
C PRO A 131 4.04 -11.06 10.80
N LEU A 132 3.56 -12.31 10.74
CA LEU A 132 2.29 -12.68 11.37
C LEU A 132 2.34 -12.53 12.90
N PHE A 133 3.42 -13.00 13.54
CA PHE A 133 3.62 -12.85 14.98
C PHE A 133 3.61 -11.36 15.38
N PHE A 134 4.40 -10.53 14.69
CA PHE A 134 4.44 -9.10 14.96
C PHE A 134 3.11 -8.39 14.68
N LEU A 135 2.32 -8.85 13.69
CA LEU A 135 0.99 -8.32 13.43
C LEU A 135 0.02 -8.61 14.59
N VAL A 136 0.10 -9.80 15.19
CA VAL A 136 -0.70 -10.15 16.38
C VAL A 136 -0.29 -9.28 17.58
N CYS A 137 1.02 -9.13 17.83
CA CYS A 137 1.52 -8.25 18.87
C CYS A 137 1.09 -6.78 18.67
N CYS A 138 1.18 -6.29 17.43
CA CYS A 138 0.73 -4.95 17.06
C CYS A 138 -0.77 -4.77 17.28
N SER A 139 -1.58 -5.76 16.86
CA SER A 139 -3.03 -5.73 17.08
C SER A 139 -3.38 -5.64 18.56
N PHE A 140 -2.72 -6.45 19.40
CA PHE A 140 -2.94 -6.42 20.85
C PHE A 140 -2.54 -5.07 21.47
N SER A 141 -1.38 -4.53 21.09
CA SER A 141 -0.89 -3.23 21.54
C SER A 141 -1.79 -2.06 21.11
N VAL A 142 -2.33 -2.09 19.89
CA VAL A 142 -3.31 -1.10 19.43
C VAL A 142 -4.62 -1.20 20.21
N MET A 143 -5.15 -2.40 20.42
CA MET A 143 -6.35 -2.60 21.23
C MET A 143 -6.16 -2.12 22.67
N ALA A 144 -5.01 -2.39 23.27
CA ALA A 144 -4.66 -1.88 24.60
C ALA A 144 -4.62 -0.34 24.60
N THR A 145 -4.00 0.28 23.59
CA THR A 145 -3.94 1.75 23.47
C THR A 145 -5.33 2.38 23.37
N ILE A 146 -6.21 1.80 22.56
CA ILE A 146 -7.59 2.28 22.39
C ILE A 146 -8.35 2.16 23.72
N ALA A 147 -8.28 0.99 24.37
CA ALA A 147 -8.95 0.75 25.65
C ALA A 147 -8.48 1.75 26.72
N ILE A 148 -7.18 1.96 26.82
CA ILE A 148 -6.58 2.89 27.78
C ILE A 148 -7.05 4.34 27.52
N ARG A 149 -7.07 4.79 26.26
CA ARG A 149 -7.53 6.15 25.91
C ARG A 149 -9.01 6.34 26.21
N ILE A 150 -9.85 5.34 25.95
CA ILE A 150 -11.27 5.39 26.32
C ILE A 150 -11.44 5.46 27.85
N ILE A 151 -10.65 4.72 28.62
CA ILE A 151 -10.71 4.76 30.10
C ILE A 151 -10.33 6.15 30.62
N LEU A 152 -9.26 6.74 30.08
CA LEU A 152 -8.82 8.10 30.45
C LEU A 152 -9.86 9.18 30.13
N GLU A 153 -10.66 8.95 29.09
CA GLU A 153 -11.71 9.87 28.68
C GLU A 153 -12.98 9.72 29.52
N VAL A 154 -13.45 8.48 29.74
CA VAL A 154 -14.70 8.21 30.45
C VAL A 154 -14.58 8.48 31.96
N ILE A 155 -13.39 8.23 32.52
CA ILE A 155 -13.14 8.43 33.94
C ILE A 155 -12.27 9.68 34.10
N PRO A 156 -12.82 10.82 34.55
CA PRO A 156 -12.06 12.03 34.82
C PRO A 156 -11.15 11.78 36.03
N MET A 157 -9.99 11.17 35.77
CA MET A 157 -8.95 10.96 36.75
C MET A 157 -8.34 12.33 37.07
N VAL A 158 -8.55 12.82 38.29
CA VAL A 158 -7.77 13.93 38.88
C VAL A 158 -6.29 13.64 38.67
N GLU A 159 -5.46 14.67 38.45
CA GLU A 159 -4.01 14.52 38.26
C GLU A 159 -3.40 13.62 39.34
N SER A 160 -3.23 12.36 38.99
CA SER A 160 -2.81 11.29 39.88
C SER A 160 -1.58 10.61 39.28
N PRO A 161 -0.72 10.01 40.11
CA PRO A 161 0.40 9.23 39.63
C PRO A 161 -0.03 8.08 38.69
N GLU A 162 -1.29 7.63 38.77
CA GLU A 162 -1.85 6.62 37.88
C GLU A 162 -2.06 7.14 36.46
N ARG A 163 -2.57 8.36 36.29
CA ARG A 163 -2.75 9.01 34.97
C ARG A 163 -1.40 9.14 34.23
N HIS A 164 -0.34 9.51 34.94
CA HIS A 164 1.00 9.60 34.35
C HIS A 164 1.56 8.24 33.93
N LYS A 165 1.35 7.18 34.73
CA LYS A 165 1.74 5.81 34.34
C LYS A 165 0.99 5.37 33.08
N LEU A 166 -0.30 5.68 33.01
CA LEU A 166 -1.17 5.28 31.92
C LEU A 166 -0.84 6.03 30.61
N THR A 167 -0.54 7.33 30.70
CA THR A 167 -0.04 8.14 29.58
C THR A 167 1.30 7.61 29.06
N ARG A 168 2.23 7.30 29.97
CA ARG A 168 3.52 6.68 29.59
C ARG A 168 3.32 5.32 28.91
N ALA A 169 2.36 4.53 29.37
CA ALA A 169 2.03 3.25 28.75
C ALA A 169 1.54 3.44 27.31
N ILE A 170 0.70 4.46 27.05
CA ILE A 170 0.28 4.84 25.70
C ILE A 170 1.49 5.17 24.82
N ASP A 171 2.40 6.01 25.28
CA ASP A 171 3.58 6.41 24.51
C ASP A 171 4.44 5.19 24.12
N VAL A 172 4.68 4.29 25.09
CA VAL A 172 5.43 3.04 24.86
C VAL A 172 4.70 2.13 23.87
N CYS A 173 3.38 1.98 23.99
CA CYS A 173 2.58 1.19 23.05
C CYS A 173 2.59 1.81 21.64
N GLN A 174 2.52 3.13 21.51
CA GLN A 174 2.56 3.82 20.23
C GLN A 174 3.91 3.65 19.54
N ILE A 175 5.02 3.83 20.26
CA ILE A 175 6.37 3.59 19.70
C ILE A 175 6.52 2.11 19.32
N SER A 176 6.05 1.21 20.17
CA SER A 176 6.10 -0.23 19.90
C SER A 176 5.27 -0.61 18.66
N ASN A 177 4.10 0.00 18.44
CA ASN A 177 3.29 -0.18 17.25
C ASN A 177 4.03 0.24 15.98
N LEU A 178 4.74 1.38 16.02
CA LEU A 178 5.56 1.83 14.89
C LEU A 178 6.70 0.85 14.59
N VAL A 179 7.38 0.36 15.63
CA VAL A 179 8.46 -0.63 15.49
C VAL A 179 7.94 -1.94 14.91
N PHE A 180 6.83 -2.46 15.44
CA PHE A 180 6.21 -3.68 14.92
C PHE A 180 5.75 -3.51 13.47
N SER A 181 5.10 -2.38 13.15
CA SER A 181 4.70 -2.06 11.78
C SER A 181 5.89 -2.05 10.83
N LEU A 182 7.01 -1.45 11.22
CA LEU A 182 8.25 -1.47 10.43
C LEU A 182 8.78 -2.88 10.21
N ILE A 183 8.83 -3.71 11.25
CA ILE A 183 9.28 -5.09 11.14
C ILE A 183 8.38 -5.89 10.20
N ILE A 184 7.06 -5.74 10.32
CA ILE A 184 6.08 -6.42 9.45
C ILE A 184 6.31 -6.01 8.00
N ASN A 185 6.39 -4.71 7.72
CA ASN A 185 6.55 -4.21 6.36
C ASN A 185 7.89 -4.59 5.74
N LEU A 186 8.98 -4.47 6.50
CA LEU A 186 10.31 -4.81 6.02
C LEU A 186 10.43 -6.30 5.76
N SER A 187 10.06 -7.15 6.72
CA SER A 187 10.13 -8.61 6.56
C SER A 187 9.23 -9.11 5.42
N THR A 188 8.04 -8.53 5.28
CA THR A 188 7.11 -8.87 4.20
C THR A 188 7.66 -8.44 2.83
N THR A 189 8.20 -7.22 2.73
CA THR A 189 8.80 -6.69 1.49
C THR A 189 10.03 -7.50 1.09
N LEU A 190 10.90 -7.85 2.05
CA LEU A 190 12.06 -8.71 1.82
C LEU A 190 11.64 -10.11 1.35
N THR A 191 10.59 -10.68 1.95
CA THR A 191 10.07 -12.00 1.53
C THR A 191 9.56 -11.97 0.08
N ILE A 192 8.81 -10.92 -0.29
CA ILE A 192 8.37 -10.71 -1.68
C ILE A 192 9.59 -10.54 -2.61
N ALA A 193 10.59 -9.74 -2.21
CA ALA A 193 11.78 -9.49 -3.00
C ALA A 193 12.64 -10.75 -3.21
N MET A 194 12.82 -11.57 -2.16
CA MET A 194 13.52 -12.84 -2.26
C MET A 194 12.83 -13.81 -3.21
N LYS A 195 11.49 -13.92 -3.13
CA LYS A 195 10.73 -14.78 -4.05
C LYS A 195 10.82 -14.26 -5.48
N ALA A 196 10.73 -12.94 -5.68
CA ALA A 196 10.91 -12.30 -6.98
C ALA A 196 12.28 -12.60 -7.59
N TRP A 197 13.34 -12.51 -6.78
CA TRP A 197 14.70 -12.78 -7.21
C TRP A 197 14.92 -14.26 -7.56
N ARG A 198 14.39 -15.18 -6.76
CA ARG A 198 14.43 -16.62 -7.07
C ARG A 198 13.70 -16.95 -8.38
N PHE A 199 12.52 -16.38 -8.59
CA PHE A 199 11.75 -16.56 -9.83
C PHE A 199 12.53 -16.04 -11.05
N ARG A 200 13.15 -14.85 -10.95
CA ARG A 200 14.01 -14.31 -12.00
C ARG A 200 15.22 -15.19 -12.27
N ARG A 201 15.87 -15.71 -11.23
CA ARG A 201 17.05 -16.56 -11.36
C ARG A 201 16.73 -17.89 -12.03
N TRP A 202 15.60 -18.51 -11.65
CA TRP A 202 15.12 -19.73 -12.28
C TRP A 202 14.79 -19.52 -13.76
N ILE A 203 14.03 -18.47 -14.08
CA ILE A 203 13.73 -18.09 -15.46
C ILE A 203 15.01 -17.77 -16.25
N ALA A 204 15.97 -17.07 -15.67
CA ALA A 204 17.23 -16.74 -16.33
C ALA A 204 18.11 -17.96 -16.57
N GLN A 205 17.96 -19.04 -15.79
CA GLN A 205 18.64 -20.31 -16.01
C GLN A 205 17.99 -21.08 -17.16
N ASP A 206 16.65 -21.12 -17.23
CA ASP A 206 15.91 -21.83 -18.29
C ASP A 206 15.87 -21.06 -19.64
N LEU A 207 15.85 -19.72 -19.61
CA LEU A 207 15.78 -18.88 -20.82
C LEU A 207 17.14 -18.49 -21.42
N ARG A 208 18.28 -18.97 -20.88
CA ARG A 208 19.56 -18.91 -21.62
C ARG A 208 19.47 -19.61 -22.99
N ALA A 209 18.46 -20.48 -23.21
CA ALA A 209 18.17 -21.13 -24.48
C ALA A 209 17.34 -20.27 -25.48
N VAL A 210 16.62 -19.21 -25.05
CA VAL A 210 15.73 -18.43 -25.94
C VAL A 210 15.97 -16.93 -25.75
N ARG A 211 16.91 -16.41 -26.55
CA ARG A 211 17.59 -15.11 -26.43
C ARG A 211 16.73 -13.84 -26.56
N ASN A 212 15.41 -13.87 -26.65
CA ASN A 212 14.63 -12.64 -26.89
C ASN A 212 13.26 -12.69 -26.22
N LYS A 213 13.13 -12.16 -24.99
CA LYS A 213 11.79 -11.76 -24.52
C LYS A 213 11.83 -10.50 -23.64
N LYS A 214 11.01 -9.53 -24.05
CA LYS A 214 10.68 -8.32 -23.27
C LYS A 214 10.11 -8.73 -21.91
N ARG A 215 10.48 -7.97 -20.88
CA ARG A 215 10.02 -8.09 -19.47
C ARG A 215 8.51 -8.40 -19.42
N THR A 216 8.13 -9.55 -18.87
CA THR A 216 6.71 -9.93 -18.72
C THR A 216 6.05 -8.96 -17.73
N GLY A 217 4.79 -8.53 -17.95
CA GLY A 217 4.17 -7.51 -17.11
C GLY A 217 4.05 -7.92 -15.65
N GLY A 218 3.96 -9.22 -15.36
CA GLY A 218 4.09 -9.78 -14.01
C GLY A 218 5.40 -9.38 -13.30
N GLU A 219 6.53 -9.30 -14.01
CA GLU A 219 7.81 -8.88 -13.44
C GLU A 219 7.84 -7.37 -13.15
N ARG A 220 7.19 -6.56 -13.99
CA ARG A 220 7.03 -5.12 -13.75
C ARG A 220 6.15 -4.87 -12.54
N VAL A 221 5.02 -5.57 -12.43
CA VAL A 221 4.11 -5.49 -11.27
C VAL A 221 4.84 -5.85 -10.00
N LEU A 222 5.59 -6.97 -10.01
CA LEU A 222 6.34 -7.42 -8.86
C LEU A 222 7.39 -6.41 -8.38
N THR A 223 8.08 -5.73 -9.31
CA THR A 223 8.98 -4.62 -8.95
C THR A 223 8.23 -3.45 -8.34
N LEU A 224 7.11 -3.02 -8.93
CA LEU A 224 6.32 -1.91 -8.40
C LEU A 224 5.76 -2.21 -6.99
N LEU A 225 5.45 -3.49 -6.71
CA LEU A 225 5.06 -3.94 -5.37
C LEU A 225 6.20 -3.81 -4.35
N ILE A 226 7.42 -4.19 -4.73
CA ILE A 226 8.60 -4.09 -3.87
C ILE A 226 8.94 -2.61 -3.62
N GLU A 227 8.92 -1.80 -4.68
CA GLU A 227 9.21 -0.37 -4.61
C GLU A 227 8.21 0.38 -3.72
N SER A 228 6.90 0.15 -3.91
CA SER A 228 5.89 0.73 -3.02
C SER A 228 6.04 0.25 -1.57
N GLY A 229 6.34 -1.03 -1.34
CA GLY A 229 6.63 -1.56 0.01
C GLY A 229 7.83 -0.87 0.69
N LEU A 230 8.89 -0.59 -0.07
CA LEU A 230 10.06 0.13 0.41
C LEU A 230 9.71 1.58 0.77
N PHE A 231 8.92 2.28 -0.06
CA PHE A 231 8.45 3.63 0.25
C PHE A 231 7.67 3.69 1.56
N TYR A 232 6.82 2.69 1.83
CA TYR A 232 6.08 2.63 3.09
C TYR A 232 7.01 2.34 4.29
N CYS A 233 8.02 1.47 4.13
CA CYS A 233 9.04 1.26 5.16
C CYS A 233 9.82 2.54 5.48
N ILE A 234 10.22 3.29 4.46
CA ILE A 234 10.92 4.59 4.63
C ILE A 234 10.02 5.55 5.39
N SER A 235 8.75 5.66 5.00
CA SER A 235 7.79 6.52 5.70
C SER A 235 7.62 6.14 7.17
N GLY A 236 7.48 4.84 7.48
CA GLY A 236 7.43 4.37 8.87
C GLY A 236 8.69 4.69 9.66
N ALA A 237 9.87 4.59 9.04
CA ALA A 237 11.15 4.89 9.67
C ALA A 237 11.28 6.39 9.93
N THR A 238 10.79 7.22 9.00
CA THR A 238 10.71 8.67 9.18
C THR A 238 9.82 9.04 10.36
N VAL A 239 8.66 8.38 10.58
CA VAL A 239 7.87 8.61 11.79
C VAL A 239 8.67 8.28 13.04
N LEU A 240 9.28 7.09 13.07
CA LEU A 240 10.03 6.64 14.25
C LEU A 240 11.16 7.61 14.61
N VAL A 241 11.94 8.05 13.62
CA VAL A 241 13.01 9.04 13.83
C VAL A 241 12.44 10.39 14.23
N SER A 242 11.34 10.84 13.61
CA SER A 242 10.70 12.11 13.92
C SER A 242 10.17 12.16 15.35
N SER A 243 9.65 11.04 15.87
CA SER A 243 9.20 10.93 17.27
C SER A 243 10.35 11.06 18.28
N LEU A 244 11.61 10.89 17.87
CA LEU A 244 12.78 11.08 18.73
C LEU A 244 13.29 12.54 18.75
N ILE A 245 12.91 13.35 17.74
CA ILE A 245 13.36 14.74 17.60
C ILE A 245 12.43 15.65 18.39
N ARG A 246 12.93 16.25 19.47
CA ARG A 246 12.19 17.20 20.30
C ARG A 246 12.20 18.60 19.69
N LEU A 247 11.02 19.22 19.67
CA LEU A 247 10.76 20.59 19.26
C LEU A 247 10.25 21.40 20.47
N PRO A 248 10.21 22.74 20.39
CA PRO A 248 9.82 23.59 21.53
C PRO A 248 8.41 23.33 22.09
N PHE A 249 7.49 22.84 21.25
CA PHE A 249 6.08 22.59 21.61
C PHE A 249 5.65 21.12 21.46
N GLY A 250 6.59 20.20 21.25
CA GLY A 250 6.29 18.79 21.05
C GLY A 250 7.42 18.03 20.35
N THR A 251 7.08 17.11 19.47
CA THR A 251 8.06 16.36 18.67
C THR A 251 7.83 16.57 17.18
N LEU A 252 8.86 16.34 16.36
CA LEU A 252 8.65 16.29 14.91
C LEU A 252 7.67 15.15 14.53
N GLY A 253 7.59 14.12 15.38
CA GLY A 253 6.62 13.04 15.29
C GLY A 253 5.17 13.51 15.34
N ASP A 254 4.84 14.55 16.10
CA ASP A 254 3.46 15.04 16.21
C ASP A 254 3.00 15.71 14.89
N ILE A 255 3.95 16.27 14.14
CA ILE A 255 3.73 16.84 12.81
C ILE A 255 3.60 15.73 11.77
N TYR A 256 4.46 14.70 11.83
CA TYR A 256 4.55 13.68 10.78
C TYR A 256 3.60 12.48 10.98
N THR A 257 3.18 12.17 12.21
CA THR A 257 2.26 11.05 12.49
C THR A 257 0.91 11.20 11.77
N PRO A 258 0.25 12.37 11.79
CA PRO A 258 -0.99 12.59 11.04
C PRO A 258 -0.81 12.42 9.53
N VAL A 259 0.35 12.83 8.99
CA VAL A 259 0.70 12.64 7.58
C VAL A 259 0.84 11.14 7.28
N ASN A 260 1.55 10.41 8.12
CA ASN A 260 1.77 8.99 7.91
C ASN A 260 0.50 8.14 8.04
N ILE A 261 -0.48 8.57 8.83
CA ILE A 261 -1.83 7.96 8.85
C ILE A 261 -2.50 8.08 7.47
N GLN A 262 -2.35 9.21 6.77
CA GLN A 262 -2.85 9.35 5.39
C GLN A 262 -2.08 8.43 4.43
N ILE A 263 -0.74 8.36 4.56
CA ILE A 263 0.12 7.48 3.76
C ILE A 263 -0.28 6.01 3.95
N ALA A 264 -0.55 5.58 5.19
CA ALA A 264 -1.01 4.24 5.51
C ALA A 264 -2.32 3.90 4.77
N GLY A 265 -3.26 4.83 4.68
CA GLY A 265 -4.51 4.67 3.91
C GLY A 265 -4.33 4.69 2.38
N ILE A 266 -3.41 5.52 1.87
CA ILE A 266 -3.06 5.60 0.45
C ILE A 266 -2.41 4.31 -0.04
N TYR A 267 -1.59 3.68 0.80
CA TYR A 267 -0.76 2.54 0.41
C TYR A 267 -1.57 1.35 -0.18
N PRO A 268 -2.61 0.81 0.49
CA PRO A 268 -3.45 -0.24 -0.07
C PRO A 268 -4.07 0.13 -1.43
N ILE A 269 -4.43 1.40 -1.63
CA ILE A 269 -4.99 1.89 -2.89
C ILE A 269 -3.94 1.86 -4.00
N VAL A 270 -2.74 2.39 -3.75
CA VAL A 270 -1.65 2.39 -4.72
C VAL A 270 -1.32 0.96 -5.15
N VAL A 271 -1.16 0.05 -4.18
CA VAL A 271 -0.93 -1.37 -4.45
C VAL A 271 -2.04 -1.98 -5.29
N LEU A 272 -3.30 -1.72 -4.93
CA LEU A 272 -4.46 -2.20 -5.68
C LEU A 272 -4.44 -1.70 -7.12
N LEU A 273 -4.19 -0.40 -7.33
CA LEU A 273 -4.16 0.23 -8.64
C LEU A 273 -3.01 -0.35 -9.50
N LEU A 274 -1.81 -0.51 -8.94
CA LEU A 274 -0.65 -1.09 -9.61
C LEU A 274 -0.91 -2.54 -10.04
N VAL A 275 -1.47 -3.37 -9.16
CA VAL A 275 -1.88 -4.75 -9.49
C VAL A 275 -2.97 -4.76 -10.56
N SER A 276 -3.88 -3.78 -10.51
CA SER A 276 -5.00 -3.70 -11.44
C SER A 276 -4.56 -3.33 -12.86
N GLN A 277 -3.58 -2.41 -12.99
CA GLN A 277 -3.01 -1.96 -14.24
C GLN A 277 -2.08 -3.00 -14.84
N GLY A 278 -1.29 -3.68 -14.00
CA GLY A 278 -0.45 -4.80 -14.39
C GLY A 278 -1.17 -5.87 -15.20
N LYS A 279 -2.33 -6.31 -14.69
CA LYS A 279 -3.18 -7.28 -15.38
C LYS A 279 -3.75 -6.75 -16.70
N SER A 280 -4.07 -5.46 -16.76
CA SER A 280 -4.61 -4.82 -17.97
C SER A 280 -3.54 -4.68 -19.06
N LEU A 281 -2.32 -4.31 -18.69
CA LEU A 281 -1.19 -4.17 -19.60
C LEU A 281 -0.77 -5.53 -20.16
N ASP A 282 -0.71 -6.57 -19.32
CA ASP A 282 -0.42 -7.94 -19.78
C ASP A 282 -1.48 -8.44 -20.76
N GLN A 283 -2.78 -8.21 -20.50
CA GLN A 283 -3.85 -8.57 -21.43
C GLN A 283 -3.75 -7.82 -22.77
N THR A 284 -3.42 -6.52 -22.73
CA THR A 284 -3.27 -5.70 -23.93
C THR A 284 -2.09 -6.17 -24.77
N ILE A 285 -0.93 -6.39 -24.15
CA ILE A 285 0.27 -6.89 -24.84
C ILE A 285 0.05 -8.30 -25.40
N PHE A 286 -0.62 -9.18 -24.65
CA PHE A 286 -0.97 -10.51 -25.13
C PHE A 286 -1.84 -10.43 -26.39
N ASN A 287 -2.92 -9.64 -26.35
CA ASN A 287 -3.80 -9.46 -27.51
C ASN A 287 -3.08 -8.85 -28.72
N THR A 288 -2.21 -7.85 -28.52
CA THR A 288 -1.40 -7.26 -29.60
C THR A 288 -0.42 -8.27 -30.18
N THR A 289 0.23 -9.11 -29.36
CA THR A 289 1.20 -10.11 -29.82
C THR A 289 0.51 -11.25 -30.58
N THR A 290 -0.68 -11.69 -30.13
CA THR A 290 -1.48 -12.70 -30.84
C THR A 290 -1.98 -12.16 -32.18
N GLN A 291 -2.42 -10.90 -32.25
CA GLN A 291 -2.80 -10.26 -33.50
C GLN A 291 -1.63 -10.08 -34.48
N GLN A 292 -0.42 -9.82 -33.96
CA GLN A 292 0.78 -9.69 -34.79
C GLN A 292 1.30 -11.05 -35.29
N ALA A 293 1.07 -12.13 -34.52
CA ALA A 293 1.36 -13.51 -34.96
C ALA A 293 0.33 -14.04 -35.98
N SER A 294 -0.92 -13.58 -35.93
CA SER A 294 -1.93 -13.90 -36.96
C SER A 294 -1.82 -13.07 -38.24
N ASN A 295 -1.03 -11.99 -38.22
CA ASN A 295 -0.75 -11.14 -39.39
C ASN A 295 0.61 -11.44 -40.05
N VAL A 296 1.23 -12.58 -39.75
CA VAL A 296 2.29 -13.11 -40.63
C VAL A 296 1.61 -13.45 -41.96
N PRO A 297 1.92 -12.76 -43.08
CA PRO A 297 1.35 -13.13 -44.36
C PRO A 297 1.78 -14.57 -44.64
N ASN A 298 0.81 -15.38 -45.07
CA ASN A 298 0.93 -16.80 -45.37
C ASN A 298 1.97 -17.00 -46.48
N ARG A 299 3.27 -16.97 -46.14
CA ARG A 299 4.38 -17.22 -47.06
C ARG A 299 4.48 -18.71 -47.46
N SER A 300 3.60 -19.54 -46.91
CA SER A 300 3.33 -20.91 -47.36
C SER A 300 2.50 -20.96 -48.66
N ALA A 301 1.75 -19.90 -49.02
CA ALA A 301 0.99 -19.87 -50.27
C ALA A 301 1.84 -19.46 -51.50
N GLU A 302 3.02 -18.86 -51.31
CA GLU A 302 3.92 -18.49 -52.42
C GLU A 302 4.89 -19.63 -52.80
N LEU A 303 5.12 -20.60 -51.90
CA LEU A 303 6.01 -21.75 -52.16
C LEU A 303 5.31 -22.97 -52.79
N GLU A 304 3.97 -23.00 -52.83
CA GLU A 304 3.21 -24.04 -53.56
C GLU A 304 3.05 -23.76 -55.07
N SER A 305 3.45 -22.57 -55.57
CA SER A 305 3.39 -22.26 -57.01
C SER A 305 4.65 -22.61 -57.80
N ILE A 306 5.71 -23.11 -57.15
CA ILE A 306 6.99 -23.46 -57.80
C ILE A 306 7.26 -24.96 -57.69
N ARG A 307 6.33 -25.80 -58.17
CA ARG A 307 6.66 -27.16 -58.62
C ARG A 307 5.51 -27.75 -59.44
N PHE A 308 5.59 -27.70 -60.76
CA PHE A 308 5.27 -28.80 -61.69
C PHE A 308 5.53 -28.36 -63.14
N HIS A 309 6.78 -28.47 -63.57
CA HIS A 309 7.13 -28.72 -64.97
C HIS A 309 8.44 -29.52 -65.01
N VAL A 310 8.37 -30.76 -64.51
CA VAL A 310 9.36 -31.78 -64.88
C VAL A 310 8.75 -32.52 -66.06
N THR A 311 9.09 -32.03 -67.24
CA THR A 311 8.74 -32.63 -68.52
C THR A 311 9.41 -34.01 -68.59
N SER A 312 8.60 -35.05 -68.69
CA SER A 312 8.99 -36.41 -69.00
C SER A 312 9.65 -36.47 -70.39
N ARG A 313 10.98 -36.52 -70.41
CA ARG A 313 11.76 -37.05 -71.53
C ARG A 313 12.75 -38.04 -70.97
N LEU A 314 12.46 -39.34 -71.13
CA LEU A 314 13.41 -40.43 -71.39
C LEU A 314 12.72 -41.79 -71.17
N SER A 315 11.91 -42.21 -72.14
CA SER A 315 11.63 -43.62 -72.42
C SER A 315 11.09 -43.75 -73.85
N ARG A 316 11.97 -43.50 -74.82
CA ARG A 316 11.82 -43.97 -76.20
C ARG A 316 13.18 -43.93 -76.90
N ILE A 317 13.99 -44.94 -76.60
CA ILE A 317 15.06 -45.47 -77.45
C ILE A 317 14.61 -46.93 -77.65
N SER A 318 13.71 -47.14 -78.61
CA SER A 318 14.05 -47.79 -79.89
C SER A 318 14.48 -49.25 -79.71
N GLU A 319 13.52 -50.13 -79.44
CA GLU A 319 13.41 -51.35 -80.24
C GLU A 319 13.09 -50.90 -81.67
N VAL A 320 13.98 -51.18 -82.61
CA VAL A 320 13.78 -51.55 -84.02
C VAL A 320 15.12 -51.32 -84.74
N ASP A 321 15.91 -52.39 -84.78
CA ASP A 321 16.72 -52.90 -85.89
C ASP A 321 16.83 -54.39 -85.53
N GLY A 322 16.51 -55.39 -86.34
CA GLY A 322 16.37 -55.55 -87.77
C GLY A 322 16.64 -57.03 -88.01
N GLN A 323 15.91 -57.63 -88.94
CA GLN A 323 16.15 -58.91 -89.65
C GLN A 323 17.24 -59.87 -89.14
#